data_AF-A0A942LXG3-F1
#
_entry.id   AF-A0A942LXG3-F1
#
_cell.length_a   1.000
_cell.length_b   1.000
_cell.length_c   1.000
_cell.angle_alpha   90.00
_cell.angle_beta   90.00
_cell.angle_gamma   90.00
#
_symmetry.space_group_name_H-M   'P 1'
#
loop_
_entity.id
_entity.type
_entity.pdbx_description
1 polymer ?
#
loop_
_entity_poly.entity_id
_entity_poly.type
_entity_poly.pdbx_seq_one_letter_code
_entity_poly.pdbx_strand_id
1 'polypeptide(L)'
;MIIKQNSLAQTLDNLNEVFFYNQPLRKADKQTAAKWLASRRGKAGSYAGMFAPTPKDFAQGVKVFTGEPVTSNAAIGHILGEEACRALIQLKVKTPEINRALKKATNGMLKRLYYDPTTPKLRGMYCCGICSASYWRHLVVGGLDHSEKRLVLGMKALKEHRKGNGEWNRFPFYYTLLALNEIKLKQALAEMQYAAPILEKYLKRATSKSKYTVRRRDLAERILAKC
;
A
#
# COMPACT_ATOMS: atom_id res chain seq x y z
N MET A 1 15.83 5.31 -13.31
CA MET A 1 16.11 6.15 -12.12
C MET A 1 14.97 6.02 -11.13
N ILE A 2 15.23 5.53 -9.91
CA ILE A 2 14.19 5.22 -8.91
C ILE A 2 13.53 6.47 -8.35
N ILE A 3 14.33 7.50 -8.04
CA ILE A 3 13.85 8.72 -7.39
C ILE A 3 13.34 9.70 -8.44
N LYS A 4 12.16 10.25 -8.19
CA LYS A 4 11.60 11.40 -8.88
C LYS A 4 11.50 12.54 -7.88
N GLN A 5 12.44 13.49 -7.95
CA GLN A 5 12.63 14.52 -6.92
C GLN A 5 11.37 15.34 -6.60
N ASN A 6 10.51 15.52 -7.61
CA ASN A 6 9.28 16.28 -7.49
C ASN A 6 8.04 15.43 -7.20
N SER A 7 8.14 14.12 -6.94
CA SER A 7 6.97 13.27 -6.67
C SER A 7 7.31 12.07 -5.78
N LEU A 8 6.66 12.02 -4.61
CA LEU A 8 6.68 10.83 -3.75
C LEU A 8 5.93 9.69 -4.42
N ALA A 9 4.79 9.98 -5.04
CA ALA A 9 4.00 8.97 -5.74
C ALA A 9 4.80 8.24 -6.83
N GLN A 10 5.49 8.97 -7.70
CA GLN A 10 6.29 8.35 -8.77
C GLN A 10 7.52 7.60 -8.22
N THR A 11 8.14 8.11 -7.15
CA THR A 11 9.24 7.39 -6.48
C THR A 11 8.77 6.07 -5.90
N LEU A 12 7.60 6.06 -5.24
CA LEU A 12 6.98 4.85 -4.70
C LEU A 12 6.47 3.92 -5.79
N ASP A 13 5.99 4.43 -6.93
CA ASP A 13 5.61 3.62 -8.09
C ASP A 13 6.82 2.83 -8.64
N ASN A 14 7.96 3.50 -8.79
CA ASN A 14 9.21 2.85 -9.25
C ASN A 14 9.70 1.79 -8.25
N LEU A 15 9.62 2.08 -6.94
CA LEU A 15 9.99 1.10 -5.91
C LEU A 15 9.02 -0.08 -5.87
N ASN A 16 7.72 0.17 -5.97
CA ASN A 16 6.71 -0.88 -6.04
C ASN A 16 6.90 -1.76 -7.28
N GLU A 17 7.31 -1.21 -8.42
CA GLU A 17 7.64 -1.99 -9.61
C GLU A 17 8.78 -2.97 -9.35
N VAL A 18 9.87 -2.47 -8.76
CA VAL A 18 11.00 -3.31 -8.35
C VAL A 18 10.54 -4.43 -7.42
N PHE A 19 9.77 -4.10 -6.38
CA PHE A 19 9.31 -5.10 -5.40
C PHE A 19 8.34 -6.10 -6.01
N PHE A 20 7.44 -5.63 -6.88
CA PHE A 20 6.44 -6.47 -7.53
C PHE A 20 7.07 -7.45 -8.52
N TYR A 21 8.07 -7.03 -9.30
CA TYR A 21 8.78 -7.89 -10.24
C TYR A 21 10.02 -8.56 -9.65
N ASN A 22 10.25 -8.42 -8.34
CA ASN A 22 11.42 -8.95 -7.65
C ASN A 22 12.75 -8.57 -8.33
N GLN A 23 12.83 -7.34 -8.84
CA GLN A 23 14.01 -6.86 -9.56
C GLN A 23 15.15 -6.55 -8.57
N PRO A 24 16.40 -6.84 -8.94
CA PRO A 24 17.53 -6.49 -8.09
C PRO A 24 17.73 -4.97 -8.04
N LEU A 25 18.09 -4.46 -6.86
CA LEU A 25 18.54 -3.09 -6.66
C LEU A 25 19.96 -3.05 -6.14
N ARG A 26 20.79 -2.22 -6.77
CA ARG A 26 22.15 -1.96 -6.29
C ARG A 26 22.09 -1.35 -4.89
N LYS A 27 23.07 -1.67 -4.06
CA LYS A 27 23.18 -1.17 -2.68
C LYS A 27 23.14 0.37 -2.63
N ALA A 28 23.85 1.03 -3.54
CA ALA A 28 23.86 2.49 -3.64
C ALA A 28 22.46 3.07 -3.93
N ASP A 29 21.72 2.47 -4.88
CA ASP A 29 20.37 2.92 -5.21
C ASP A 29 19.40 2.75 -4.03
N LYS A 30 19.52 1.65 -3.27
CA LYS A 30 18.74 1.44 -2.03
C LYS A 30 19.03 2.53 -1.01
N GLN A 31 20.31 2.85 -0.78
CA GLN A 31 20.72 3.87 0.18
C GLN A 31 20.22 5.26 -0.23
N THR A 32 20.35 5.62 -1.51
CA THR A 32 19.87 6.90 -2.03
C THR A 32 18.35 7.01 -1.91
N ALA A 33 17.60 5.97 -2.29
CA ALA A 33 16.15 5.95 -2.15
C ALA A 33 15.71 6.05 -0.69
N ALA A 34 16.36 5.31 0.21
CA ALA A 34 16.01 5.32 1.62
C ALA A 34 16.29 6.67 2.30
N LYS A 35 17.43 7.30 2.01
CA LYS A 35 17.73 8.66 2.49
C LYS A 35 16.72 9.68 1.96
N TRP A 36 16.40 9.61 0.67
CA TRP A 36 15.43 10.50 0.06
C TRP A 36 14.04 10.36 0.71
N LEU A 37 13.54 9.14 0.88
CA LEU A 37 12.27 8.87 1.57
C LEU A 37 12.31 9.38 3.02
N ALA A 38 13.38 9.07 3.77
CA ALA A 38 13.55 9.51 5.15
C ALA A 38 13.47 11.05 5.28
N SER A 39 14.07 11.77 4.33
CA SER A 39 14.06 13.24 4.27
C SER A 39 12.66 13.85 4.09
N ARG A 40 11.64 13.06 3.71
CA ARG A 40 10.25 13.53 3.55
C ARG A 40 9.48 13.55 4.86
N ARG A 41 9.98 12.91 5.92
CA ARG A 41 9.24 12.74 7.17
C ARG A 41 8.91 14.07 7.85
N GLY A 42 7.64 14.26 8.20
CA GLY A 42 7.17 15.40 8.98
C GLY A 42 7.19 16.73 8.23
N LYS A 43 7.43 16.73 6.92
CA LYS A 43 7.28 17.93 6.09
C LYS A 43 5.79 18.31 5.95
N ALA A 44 5.52 19.52 5.50
CA ALA A 44 4.18 20.01 5.23
C ALA A 44 3.40 19.03 4.32
N GLY A 45 2.13 18.77 4.65
CA GLY A 45 1.30 17.77 3.97
C GLY A 45 1.51 16.33 4.43
N SER A 46 2.44 16.05 5.36
CA SER A 46 2.54 14.72 5.97
C SER A 46 1.31 14.39 6.80
N TYR A 47 0.73 13.21 6.55
CA TYR A 47 -0.30 12.67 7.42
C TYR A 47 0.34 12.12 8.69
N ALA A 48 -0.14 12.56 9.86
CA ALA A 48 0.33 12.12 11.18
C ALA A 48 1.87 12.16 11.36
N GLY A 49 2.56 13.10 10.71
CA GLY A 49 4.02 13.22 10.79
C GLY A 49 4.80 12.10 10.08
N MET A 50 4.13 11.32 9.21
CA MET A 50 4.74 10.37 8.27
C MET A 50 5.50 11.08 7.14
N PHE A 51 5.74 10.40 6.04
CA PHE A 51 6.45 10.90 4.87
C PHE A 51 5.53 11.76 3.99
N ALA A 52 5.92 13.01 3.77
CA ALA A 52 5.08 13.96 3.05
C ALA A 52 5.14 13.77 1.53
N PRO A 53 3.98 13.73 0.85
CA PRO A 53 3.89 13.95 -0.59
C PRO A 53 4.54 15.28 -1.00
N THR A 54 4.77 15.47 -2.28
CA THR A 54 5.23 16.76 -2.82
C THR A 54 4.04 17.64 -3.22
N PRO A 55 4.24 18.96 -3.44
CA PRO A 55 3.19 19.82 -3.99
C PRO A 55 2.61 19.30 -5.31
N LYS A 56 3.46 18.70 -6.16
CA LYS A 56 3.03 18.09 -7.43
C LYS A 56 2.07 16.91 -7.21
N ASP A 57 2.32 16.07 -6.21
CA ASP A 57 1.46 14.93 -5.89
C ASP A 57 0.04 15.40 -5.51
N PHE A 58 -0.08 16.51 -4.78
CA PHE A 58 -1.39 17.10 -4.45
C PHE A 58 -2.03 17.78 -5.65
N ALA A 59 -1.27 18.59 -6.39
CA ALA A 59 -1.79 19.38 -7.51
C ALA A 59 -2.33 18.51 -8.67
N GLN A 60 -1.69 17.36 -8.93
CA GLN A 60 -2.04 16.49 -10.06
C GLN A 60 -2.90 15.29 -9.65
N GLY A 61 -3.11 15.09 -8.34
CA GLY A 61 -3.58 13.82 -7.80
C GLY A 61 -2.57 12.69 -8.04
N VAL A 62 -2.87 11.51 -7.53
CA VAL A 62 -1.99 10.34 -7.68
C VAL A 62 -2.78 9.12 -8.11
N LYS A 63 -2.07 8.12 -8.61
CA LYS A 63 -2.61 6.77 -8.84
C LYS A 63 -1.84 5.80 -7.98
N VAL A 64 -2.53 4.82 -7.40
CA VAL A 64 -1.88 3.69 -6.74
C VAL A 64 -1.18 2.81 -7.78
N PHE A 65 -0.36 1.85 -7.34
CA PHE A 65 0.47 1.03 -8.23
C PHE A 65 -0.32 0.33 -9.35
N THR A 66 -1.56 -0.07 -9.04
CA THR A 66 -2.50 -0.70 -9.97
C THR A 66 -3.31 0.30 -10.80
N GLY A 67 -3.12 1.60 -10.64
CA GLY A 67 -3.64 2.65 -11.52
C GLY A 67 -4.96 3.29 -11.10
N GLU A 68 -5.61 2.83 -10.04
CA GLU A 68 -6.79 3.51 -9.47
C GLU A 68 -6.41 4.91 -8.93
N PRO A 69 -7.23 5.95 -9.18
CA PRO A 69 -6.93 7.31 -8.78
C PRO A 69 -7.18 7.54 -7.28
N VAL A 70 -6.39 8.45 -6.70
CA VAL A 70 -6.56 9.00 -5.35
C VAL A 70 -6.57 10.52 -5.48
N THR A 71 -7.70 11.12 -5.14
CA THR A 71 -7.95 12.56 -5.40
C THR A 71 -7.98 13.41 -4.15
N SER A 72 -8.39 12.86 -2.99
CA SER A 72 -8.43 13.65 -1.75
C SER A 72 -7.03 13.83 -1.15
N ASN A 73 -6.69 15.06 -0.75
CA ASN A 73 -5.41 15.36 -0.10
C ASN A 73 -5.18 14.50 1.15
N ALA A 74 -6.24 14.21 1.92
CA ALA A 74 -6.16 13.33 3.08
C ALA A 74 -5.72 11.91 2.71
N ALA A 75 -6.34 11.31 1.68
CA ALA A 75 -5.95 9.98 1.21
C ALA A 75 -4.56 9.98 0.56
N ILE A 76 -4.19 11.02 -0.19
CA ILE A 76 -2.83 11.15 -0.78
C ILE A 76 -1.78 11.15 0.32
N GLY A 77 -1.93 12.01 1.33
CA GLY A 77 -0.99 12.09 2.46
C GLY A 77 -0.91 10.80 3.25
N HIS A 78 -2.04 10.12 3.43
CA HIS A 78 -2.12 8.89 4.18
C HIS A 78 -1.49 7.70 3.42
N ILE A 79 -1.98 7.40 2.23
CA ILE A 79 -1.55 6.25 1.40
C ILE A 79 -0.07 6.34 1.07
N LEU A 80 0.41 7.51 0.64
CA LEU A 80 1.83 7.68 0.32
C LEU A 80 2.72 7.62 1.57
N GLY A 81 2.20 8.04 2.73
CA GLY A 81 2.88 7.89 4.00
C GLY A 81 3.11 6.42 4.38
N GLU A 82 2.06 5.59 4.30
CA GLU A 82 2.14 4.15 4.58
C GLU A 82 3.00 3.40 3.56
N GLU A 83 2.84 3.70 2.28
CA GLU A 83 3.65 3.10 1.21
C GLU A 83 5.14 3.48 1.36
N ALA A 84 5.46 4.69 1.84
CA ALA A 84 6.83 5.09 2.14
C ALA A 84 7.41 4.37 3.37
N CYS A 85 6.62 4.18 4.43
CA CYS A 85 7.01 3.33 5.55
C CYS A 85 7.33 1.91 5.08
N ARG A 86 6.41 1.31 4.30
CA ARG A 86 6.59 -0.02 3.71
C ARG A 86 7.86 -0.11 2.86
N ALA A 87 8.07 0.85 1.97
CA ALA A 87 9.23 0.88 1.10
C ALA A 87 10.55 0.98 1.88
N LEU A 88 10.62 1.83 2.91
CA LEU A 88 11.80 1.94 3.77
C LEU A 88 12.15 0.62 4.48
N ILE A 89 11.14 -0.11 4.96
CA ILE A 89 11.34 -1.44 5.57
C ILE A 89 11.87 -2.44 4.53
N GLN A 90 11.28 -2.47 3.34
CA GLN A 90 11.69 -3.39 2.26
C GLN A 90 13.06 -3.09 1.66
N LEU A 91 13.50 -1.83 1.67
CA LEU A 91 14.85 -1.44 1.24
C LEU A 91 15.94 -2.00 2.16
N LYS A 92 15.61 -2.35 3.42
CA LYS A 92 16.52 -2.95 4.41
C LYS A 92 17.80 -2.12 4.66
N VAL A 93 17.73 -0.80 4.48
CA VAL A 93 18.83 0.12 4.78
C VAL A 93 18.75 0.54 6.24
N LYS A 94 19.70 0.07 7.06
CA LYS A 94 19.73 0.32 8.50
C LYS A 94 20.72 1.44 8.83
N THR A 95 20.23 2.67 8.92
CA THR A 95 20.99 3.80 9.49
C THR A 95 20.22 4.41 10.67
N PRO A 96 20.89 5.05 11.64
CA PRO A 96 20.21 5.72 12.76
C PRO A 96 19.16 6.75 12.30
N GLU A 97 19.45 7.46 11.21
CA GLU A 97 18.53 8.43 10.61
C GLU A 97 17.25 7.77 10.08
N ILE A 98 17.37 6.73 9.26
CA ILE A 98 16.23 6.01 8.67
C ILE A 98 15.40 5.34 9.76
N ASN A 99 16.04 4.69 10.73
CA ASN A 99 15.36 4.05 11.86
C ASN A 99 14.59 5.06 12.71
N ARG A 100 15.19 6.23 12.98
CA ARG A 100 14.53 7.33 13.69
C ARG A 100 13.33 7.86 12.90
N ALA A 101 13.46 7.97 11.57
CA ALA A 101 12.40 8.46 10.72
C ALA A 101 11.19 7.51 10.72
N LEU A 102 11.44 6.20 10.52
CA LEU A 102 10.44 5.15 10.63
C LEU A 102 9.77 5.11 12.00
N LYS A 103 10.55 5.10 13.09
CA LYS A 103 10.00 5.08 14.46
C LYS A 103 9.05 6.26 14.71
N LYS A 104 9.42 7.46 14.28
CA LYS A 104 8.56 8.66 14.42
C LYS A 104 7.29 8.57 13.57
N ALA A 105 7.39 8.07 12.33
CA ALA A 105 6.23 7.87 11.46
C ALA A 105 5.25 6.83 12.05
N THR A 106 5.76 5.68 12.49
CA THR A 106 5.01 4.62 13.18
C THR A 106 4.31 5.16 14.43
N ASN A 107 5.00 5.93 15.27
CA ASN A 107 4.38 6.53 16.46
C ASN A 107 3.22 7.47 16.09
N GLY A 108 3.35 8.24 15.00
CA GLY A 108 2.29 9.09 14.50
C GLY A 108 1.04 8.31 14.06
N MET A 109 1.24 7.20 13.34
CA MET A 109 0.15 6.31 12.95
C MET A 109 -0.54 5.65 14.15
N LEU A 110 0.23 5.12 15.10
CA LEU A 110 -0.31 4.50 16.31
C LEU A 110 -1.16 5.49 17.11
N LYS A 111 -0.72 6.76 17.24
CA LYS A 111 -1.53 7.81 17.86
C LYS A 111 -2.87 8.02 17.16
N ARG A 112 -2.96 7.86 15.84
CA ARG A 112 -4.23 7.96 15.09
C ARG A 112 -5.10 6.73 15.27
N LEU A 113 -4.51 5.53 15.27
CA LEU A 113 -5.23 4.28 15.49
C LEU A 113 -5.80 4.17 16.91
N TYR A 114 -5.10 4.72 17.89
CA TYR A 114 -5.48 4.74 19.31
C TYR A 114 -6.14 6.05 19.75
N TYR A 115 -6.45 6.96 18.82
CA TYR A 115 -6.94 8.30 19.17
C TYR A 115 -8.29 8.26 19.89
N ASP A 116 -9.18 7.36 19.47
CA ASP A 116 -10.53 7.26 20.02
C ASP A 116 -10.60 6.15 21.09
N PRO A 117 -10.86 6.50 22.36
CA PRO A 117 -10.95 5.55 23.46
C PRO A 117 -12.17 4.62 23.36
N THR A 118 -13.17 4.96 22.55
CA THR A 118 -14.39 4.17 22.35
C THR A 118 -14.26 3.12 21.24
N THR A 119 -13.26 3.25 20.37
CA THR A 119 -13.01 2.27 19.32
C THR A 119 -12.12 1.12 19.85
N PRO A 120 -12.32 -0.14 19.42
CA PRO A 120 -11.42 -1.23 19.76
C PRO A 120 -9.95 -0.89 19.50
N LYS A 121 -9.09 -1.22 20.46
CA LYS A 121 -7.63 -0.94 20.39
C LYS A 121 -6.99 -1.52 19.12
N LEU A 122 -7.46 -2.69 18.67
CA LEU A 122 -7.01 -3.31 17.42
C LEU A 122 -8.04 -3.06 16.32
N ARG A 123 -7.60 -2.36 15.26
CA ARG A 123 -8.41 -2.08 14.08
C ARG A 123 -7.93 -2.89 12.89
N GLY A 124 -8.88 -3.58 12.24
CA GLY A 124 -8.64 -4.30 10.99
C GLY A 124 -8.64 -3.41 9.76
N MET A 125 -9.34 -2.29 9.82
CA MET A 125 -9.34 -1.25 8.79
C MET A 125 -8.67 0.01 9.31
N TYR A 126 -8.28 0.89 8.39
CA TYR A 126 -7.92 2.26 8.71
C TYR A 126 -9.18 3.15 8.75
N CYS A 127 -9.19 4.30 8.08
CA CYS A 127 -10.36 5.20 8.04
C CYS A 127 -11.39 4.83 6.96
N CYS A 128 -10.99 4.12 5.90
CA CYS A 128 -11.86 3.69 4.80
C CYS A 128 -11.20 2.56 4.00
N GLY A 129 -11.93 1.97 3.03
CA GLY A 129 -11.45 0.84 2.24
C GLY A 129 -10.18 1.14 1.43
N ILE A 130 -10.11 2.31 0.78
CA ILE A 130 -8.93 2.72 0.01
C ILE A 130 -7.67 2.87 0.88
N CYS A 131 -7.80 3.47 2.06
CA CYS A 131 -6.71 3.60 3.03
C CYS A 131 -6.35 2.27 3.71
N SER A 132 -7.28 1.32 3.75
CA SER A 132 -7.02 0.01 4.38
C SER A 132 -6.09 -0.85 3.52
N ALA A 133 -6.12 -0.71 2.19
CA ALA A 133 -5.22 -1.44 1.31
C ALA A 133 -3.73 -1.07 1.55
N SER A 134 -3.39 0.22 1.63
CA SER A 134 -2.03 0.68 1.95
C SER A 134 -1.62 0.26 3.37
N TYR A 135 -2.54 0.38 4.33
CA TYR A 135 -2.35 -0.05 5.71
C TYR A 135 -2.00 -1.54 5.79
N TRP A 136 -2.74 -2.41 5.11
CA TRP A 136 -2.45 -3.85 5.12
C TRP A 136 -1.10 -4.17 4.50
N ARG A 137 -0.72 -3.52 3.41
CA ARG A 137 0.62 -3.70 2.79
C ARG A 137 1.74 -3.27 3.74
N HIS A 138 1.54 -2.22 4.53
CA HIS A 138 2.45 -1.82 5.60
C HIS A 138 2.50 -2.89 6.72
N LEU A 139 1.36 -3.42 7.14
CA LEU A 139 1.30 -4.49 8.17
C LEU A 139 2.06 -5.74 7.75
N VAL A 140 1.95 -6.14 6.47
CA VAL A 140 2.64 -7.32 5.91
C VAL A 140 4.15 -7.26 6.10
N VAL A 141 4.75 -6.06 6.06
CA VAL A 141 6.19 -5.89 6.28
C VAL A 141 6.55 -5.63 7.73
N GLY A 142 5.60 -5.80 8.67
CA GLY A 142 5.83 -5.68 10.11
C GLY A 142 5.97 -4.25 10.61
N GLY A 143 5.40 -3.27 9.89
CA GLY A 143 5.64 -1.86 10.23
C GLY A 143 4.79 -1.31 11.38
N LEU A 144 3.92 -2.11 12.00
CA LEU A 144 3.13 -1.77 13.19
C LEU A 144 3.09 -2.95 14.18
N ASP A 145 2.63 -2.66 15.40
CA ASP A 145 2.38 -3.68 16.40
C ASP A 145 1.23 -4.62 15.99
N HIS A 146 1.26 -5.86 16.50
CA HIS A 146 0.18 -6.84 16.30
C HIS A 146 -0.27 -7.02 14.84
N SER A 147 0.66 -6.89 13.87
CA SER A 147 0.35 -6.89 12.44
C SER A 147 -0.59 -8.01 12.01
N GLU A 148 -0.30 -9.24 12.42
CA GLU A 148 -1.11 -10.40 12.05
C GLU A 148 -2.54 -10.30 12.59
N LYS A 149 -2.72 -9.95 13.86
CA LYS A 149 -4.06 -9.77 14.47
C LYS A 149 -4.85 -8.68 13.75
N ARG A 150 -4.19 -7.57 13.41
CA ARG A 150 -4.80 -6.47 12.62
C ARG A 150 -5.19 -6.95 11.22
N LEU A 151 -4.35 -7.73 10.54
CA LEU A 151 -4.66 -8.30 9.23
C LEU A 151 -5.86 -9.26 9.30
N VAL A 152 -5.93 -10.14 10.30
CA VAL A 152 -7.08 -11.03 10.51
C VAL A 152 -8.38 -10.24 10.66
N LEU A 153 -8.38 -9.19 11.47
CA LEU A 153 -9.52 -8.28 11.60
C LEU A 153 -9.85 -7.56 10.28
N GLY A 154 -8.82 -7.19 9.50
CA GLY A 154 -8.98 -6.58 8.19
C GLY A 154 -9.66 -7.50 7.20
N MET A 155 -9.29 -8.78 7.18
CA MET A 155 -9.93 -9.77 6.32
C MET A 155 -11.38 -10.03 6.73
N LYS A 156 -11.68 -10.03 8.04
CA LYS A 156 -13.08 -10.09 8.52
C LYS A 156 -13.88 -8.90 8.00
N ALA A 157 -13.37 -7.68 8.15
CA ALA A 157 -14.03 -6.48 7.67
C ALA A 157 -14.19 -6.47 6.14
N LEU A 158 -13.20 -6.94 5.38
CA LEU A 158 -13.29 -7.05 3.93
C LEU A 158 -14.42 -8.01 3.50
N LYS A 159 -14.53 -9.17 4.17
CA LYS A 159 -15.59 -10.15 3.93
C LYS A 159 -16.98 -9.56 4.12
N GLU A 160 -17.17 -8.72 5.15
CA GLU A 160 -18.43 -8.02 5.42
C GLU A 160 -18.82 -7.02 4.32
N HIS A 161 -17.87 -6.64 3.46
CA HIS A 161 -18.10 -5.72 2.33
C HIS A 161 -18.25 -6.43 0.98
N ARG A 162 -18.33 -7.77 0.93
CA ARG A 162 -18.58 -8.50 -0.32
C ARG A 162 -19.91 -8.07 -0.94
N LYS A 163 -19.90 -7.77 -2.25
CA LYS A 163 -21.10 -7.44 -3.04
C LYS A 163 -21.88 -8.67 -3.51
N GLY A 164 -21.37 -9.88 -3.30
CA GLY A 164 -21.93 -11.14 -3.81
C GLY A 164 -21.56 -11.47 -5.25
N ASN A 165 -20.80 -10.61 -5.94
CA ASN A 165 -20.45 -10.76 -7.35
C ASN A 165 -18.93 -10.91 -7.62
N GLY A 166 -18.15 -11.17 -6.56
CA GLY A 166 -16.67 -11.23 -6.61
C GLY A 166 -15.98 -9.89 -6.32
N GLU A 167 -16.73 -8.81 -6.14
CA GLU A 167 -16.20 -7.50 -5.75
C GLU A 167 -16.51 -7.16 -4.28
N TRP A 168 -15.86 -6.12 -3.78
CA TRP A 168 -16.14 -5.53 -2.47
C TRP A 168 -16.63 -4.08 -2.61
N ASN A 169 -17.56 -3.68 -1.76
CA ASN A 169 -18.02 -2.30 -1.68
C ASN A 169 -16.98 -1.42 -0.98
N ARG A 170 -16.75 -0.18 -1.45
CA ARG A 170 -15.83 0.82 -0.87
C ARG A 170 -14.32 0.50 -0.97
N PHE A 171 -13.93 -0.63 -1.54
CA PHE A 171 -12.53 -1.02 -1.72
C PHE A 171 -12.10 -0.88 -3.19
N PRO A 172 -10.94 -0.28 -3.48
CA PRO A 172 -10.39 -0.25 -4.84
C PRO A 172 -9.99 -1.68 -5.25
N PHE A 173 -10.62 -2.22 -6.29
CA PHE A 173 -10.55 -3.65 -6.60
C PHE A 173 -9.13 -4.18 -6.78
N TYR A 174 -8.34 -3.63 -7.71
CA TYR A 174 -7.00 -4.15 -7.99
C TYR A 174 -5.99 -3.79 -6.91
N TYR A 175 -6.10 -2.60 -6.31
CA TYR A 175 -5.21 -2.24 -5.21
C TYR A 175 -5.44 -3.09 -3.95
N THR A 176 -6.68 -3.50 -3.71
CA THR A 176 -7.04 -4.47 -2.67
C THR A 176 -6.44 -5.84 -2.98
N LEU A 177 -6.61 -6.32 -4.22
CA LEU A 177 -6.00 -7.57 -4.67
C LEU A 177 -4.48 -7.56 -4.56
N LEU A 178 -3.82 -6.42 -4.82
CA LEU A 178 -2.38 -6.26 -4.61
C LEU A 178 -2.01 -6.49 -3.14
N ALA A 179 -2.77 -5.92 -2.21
CA ALA A 179 -2.57 -6.14 -0.79
C ALA A 179 -2.80 -7.60 -0.39
N LEU A 180 -3.91 -8.20 -0.84
CA LEU A 180 -4.24 -9.61 -0.58
C LEU A 180 -3.15 -10.57 -1.08
N ASN A 181 -2.60 -10.31 -2.26
CA ASN A 181 -1.52 -11.10 -2.83
C ASN A 181 -0.22 -11.07 -2.00
N GLU A 182 0.01 -10.01 -1.22
CA GLU A 182 1.14 -9.86 -0.30
C GLU A 182 0.88 -10.51 1.09
N ILE A 183 -0.39 -10.71 1.49
CA ILE A 183 -0.78 -11.24 2.80
C ILE A 183 -0.73 -12.78 2.82
N LYS A 184 0.02 -13.35 3.77
CA LYS A 184 0.15 -14.80 3.98
C LYS A 184 -0.86 -15.37 4.98
N LEU A 185 -2.14 -15.07 4.79
CA LEU A 185 -3.24 -15.58 5.63
C LEU A 185 -4.21 -16.40 4.79
N LYS A 186 -4.77 -17.48 5.36
CA LYS A 186 -5.81 -18.28 4.69
C LYS A 186 -7.05 -17.44 4.37
N GLN A 187 -7.37 -16.46 5.22
CA GLN A 187 -8.47 -15.53 5.01
C GLN A 187 -8.23 -14.63 3.79
N ALA A 188 -6.98 -14.20 3.54
CA ALA A 188 -6.65 -13.43 2.35
C ALA A 188 -6.78 -14.27 1.07
N LEU A 189 -6.40 -15.55 1.13
CA LEU A 189 -6.61 -16.50 0.04
C LEU A 189 -8.11 -16.69 -0.26
N ALA A 190 -8.95 -16.82 0.77
CA ALA A 190 -10.40 -16.93 0.59
C ALA A 190 -11.02 -15.68 -0.07
N GLU A 191 -10.49 -14.48 0.21
CA GLU A 191 -10.91 -13.25 -0.48
C GLU A 191 -10.39 -13.20 -1.92
N MET A 192 -9.17 -13.68 -2.19
CA MET A 192 -8.67 -13.83 -3.57
C MET A 192 -9.51 -14.82 -4.40
N GLN A 193 -9.87 -15.96 -3.82
CA GLN A 193 -10.75 -16.96 -4.45
C GLN A 193 -12.15 -16.39 -4.72
N TYR A 194 -12.69 -15.60 -3.80
CA TYR A 194 -13.96 -14.90 -4.02
C TYR A 194 -13.92 -13.96 -5.24
N ALA A 195 -12.78 -13.29 -5.49
CA ALA A 195 -12.60 -12.40 -6.65
C ALA A 195 -12.17 -13.12 -7.94
N ALA A 196 -11.75 -14.40 -7.87
CA ALA A 196 -11.20 -15.16 -9.00
C ALA A 196 -12.07 -15.16 -10.27
N PRO A 197 -13.41 -15.33 -10.20
CA PRO A 197 -14.25 -15.31 -11.40
C PRO A 197 -14.18 -14.00 -12.20
N ILE A 198 -13.92 -12.87 -11.54
CA ILE A 198 -13.73 -11.57 -12.21
C ILE A 198 -12.38 -11.53 -12.91
N LEU A 199 -11.34 -12.06 -12.28
CA LEU A 199 -9.99 -12.11 -12.83
C LEU A 199 -9.93 -13.00 -14.08
N GLU A 200 -10.59 -14.15 -14.06
CA GLU A 200 -10.72 -15.01 -15.24
C GLU A 200 -11.39 -14.29 -16.41
N LYS A 201 -12.51 -13.60 -16.14
CA LYS A 201 -13.21 -12.79 -17.15
C LYS A 201 -12.34 -11.64 -17.65
N TYR A 202 -11.54 -11.03 -16.78
CA TYR A 202 -10.61 -9.96 -17.13
C TYR A 202 -9.50 -10.45 -18.06
N LEU A 203 -8.89 -11.61 -17.78
CA LEU A 203 -7.78 -12.16 -18.57
C LEU A 203 -8.17 -12.57 -20.00
N LYS A 204 -9.46 -12.88 -20.24
CA LYS A 204 -10.01 -13.22 -21.56
C LYS A 204 -10.20 -12.01 -22.48
N ARG A 205 -10.17 -10.78 -21.96
CA ARG A 205 -10.44 -9.57 -22.74
C ARG A 205 -9.17 -9.05 -23.40
N ALA A 206 -9.32 -8.44 -24.58
CA ALA A 206 -8.25 -7.65 -25.20
C ALA A 206 -7.93 -6.44 -24.32
N THR A 207 -6.64 -6.18 -24.11
CA THR A 207 -6.18 -5.17 -23.15
C THR A 207 -5.24 -4.15 -23.80
N SER A 208 -5.34 -2.89 -23.36
CA SER A 208 -4.40 -1.85 -23.77
C SER A 208 -2.99 -2.12 -23.25
N LYS A 209 -1.96 -1.62 -23.95
CA LYS A 209 -0.55 -1.74 -23.54
C LYS A 209 -0.12 -0.73 -22.46
N SER A 210 -1.08 -0.19 -21.69
CA SER A 210 -0.74 0.74 -20.61
C SER A 210 -0.05 0.00 -19.46
N LYS A 211 0.91 0.65 -18.78
CA LYS A 211 1.63 0.02 -17.65
C LYS A 211 0.71 -0.51 -16.56
N TYR A 212 -0.41 0.16 -16.30
CA TYR A 212 -1.37 -0.27 -15.27
C TYR A 212 -2.14 -1.51 -15.71
N THR A 213 -2.47 -1.60 -16.99
CA THR A 213 -3.12 -2.77 -17.56
C THR A 213 -2.22 -4.00 -17.48
N VAL A 214 -0.93 -3.84 -17.83
CA VAL A 214 0.07 -4.91 -17.69
C VAL A 214 0.17 -5.37 -16.24
N ARG A 215 0.38 -4.44 -15.29
CA ARG A 215 0.47 -4.78 -13.85
C ARG A 215 -0.78 -5.48 -13.31
N ARG A 216 -1.98 -5.06 -13.72
CA ARG A 216 -3.25 -5.70 -13.33
C ARG A 216 -3.36 -7.10 -13.89
N ARG A 217 -2.90 -7.32 -15.12
CA ARG A 217 -2.86 -8.65 -15.75
C ARG A 217 -1.91 -9.57 -15.00
N ASP A 218 -0.67 -9.15 -14.77
CA ASP A 218 0.32 -9.93 -14.03
C ASP A 218 -0.16 -10.24 -12.61
N LEU A 219 -0.83 -9.29 -11.94
CA LEU A 219 -1.44 -9.50 -10.63
C LEU A 219 -2.56 -10.53 -10.70
N ALA A 220 -3.46 -10.44 -11.68
CA ALA A 220 -4.55 -11.39 -11.87
C ALA A 220 -4.04 -12.82 -12.09
N GLU A 221 -3.03 -12.99 -12.94
CA GLU A 221 -2.39 -14.29 -13.21
C GLU A 221 -1.76 -14.87 -11.94
N ARG A 222 -1.02 -14.07 -11.16
CA ARG A 222 -0.44 -14.50 -9.87
C ARG A 222 -1.47 -14.91 -8.83
N ILE A 223 -2.62 -14.23 -8.81
CA ILE A 223 -3.70 -14.53 -7.87
C ILE A 223 -4.38 -15.84 -8.26
N LEU A 224 -4.73 -16.01 -9.53
CA LEU A 224 -5.35 -17.24 -10.02
C LEU A 224 -4.44 -18.46 -9.85
N ALA A 225 -3.13 -18.29 -9.98
CA ALA A 225 -2.17 -19.36 -9.70
C ALA A 225 -2.12 -19.82 -8.23
N LYS A 226 -2.70 -19.04 -7.30
CA LYS A 226 -2.81 -19.39 -5.87
C LYS A 226 -4.18 -19.96 -5.49
N CYS A 227 -5.20 -19.74 -6.34
CA CYS A 227 -6.59 -20.03 -6.04
C CYS A 227 -6.95 -21.49 -6.29
#